data_AF-A0ABD1IY25-F1
#
_entry.id   AF-A0ABD1IY25-F1
#
_cell.length_a   1.000
_cell.length_b   1.000
_cell.length_c   1.000
_cell.angle_alpha   90.00
_cell.angle_beta   90.00
_cell.angle_gamma   90.00
#
_symmetry.space_group_name_H-M   'P 1'
#
loop_
_entity.id
_entity.type
_entity.pdbx_description
1 polymer ?
#
loop_
_entity_poly.entity_id
_entity_poly.type
_entity_poly.pdbx_seq_one_letter_code
_entity_poly.pdbx_strand_id
1 'polypeptide(L)'
;MVSEPQFPDDPASVALLTVVRSPSGKGTVYLAWFLEKDGWEDLTPHNGTITFNEIDSKKVIELHAVADAVFEGEEKFSVQLIAITDEVMINPTTGVASVIIQADRGAFGHVEISELSSNILIGEPQGEYNGTAVISLKRGPEVSGDIKLFWNITPAVDIEFEQISGIVMMKDQQSTATILLKVLHDDIPEMRSFYQLAVSAFSPGSIVNLDKRVANITVAASDLPYGIFSFSKNSQQVAESDSKVIVTVVRSMGTYSNVILSFQTFSGAADSGQDFAPPSGQLHFGPGDTSRDLIIEILEDEIPEGPEDFYINITEVTVVNSSYVDYTVREYGLQYDQPPGIGNISSIMVIIQKNDNIEGVIEFHRHYVNFTGNNGACHEQTLLNRVYQRSGEKGGESPSHSVQYYTMIMW
;
A
#
# COMPACT_ATOMS: atom_id res chain seq x y z
N MET A 1 26.86 -27.14 -37.23
CA MET A 1 25.95 -26.28 -36.47
C MET A 1 26.52 -26.17 -35.07
N VAL A 2 26.66 -24.95 -34.59
CA VAL A 2 27.14 -24.58 -33.25
C VAL A 2 26.24 -23.47 -32.71
N SER A 3 26.35 -23.15 -31.42
CA SER A 3 25.71 -21.99 -30.80
C SER A 3 26.76 -21.14 -30.10
N GLU A 4 26.47 -19.86 -29.83
CA GLU A 4 27.32 -19.08 -28.94
C GLU A 4 27.53 -19.77 -27.59
N PRO A 5 28.71 -19.63 -26.97
CA PRO A 5 29.01 -20.26 -25.69
C PRO A 5 28.22 -19.63 -24.53
N GLN A 6 27.49 -20.44 -23.77
CA GLN A 6 26.76 -19.97 -22.57
C GLN A 6 27.61 -19.98 -21.29
N PHE A 7 28.77 -20.64 -21.33
CA PHE A 7 29.73 -20.75 -20.23
C PHE A 7 31.13 -21.06 -20.80
N PRO A 8 32.21 -20.88 -20.02
CA PRO A 8 33.56 -21.23 -20.46
C PRO A 8 33.65 -22.71 -20.87
N ASP A 9 34.29 -22.98 -22.01
CA ASP A 9 34.45 -24.32 -22.60
C ASP A 9 33.11 -25.02 -22.98
N ASP A 10 32.09 -24.25 -23.37
CA ASP A 10 30.81 -24.81 -23.85
C ASP A 10 31.03 -25.70 -25.09
N PRO A 11 30.76 -27.02 -25.03
CA PRO A 11 30.95 -27.91 -26.17
C PRO A 11 30.00 -27.61 -27.33
N ALA A 12 28.89 -26.89 -27.10
CA ALA A 12 27.97 -26.48 -28.16
C ALA A 12 28.53 -25.36 -29.05
N SER A 13 29.58 -24.66 -28.60
CA SER A 13 30.24 -23.59 -29.38
C SER A 13 31.37 -24.08 -30.29
N VAL A 14 31.66 -25.38 -30.29
CA VAL A 14 32.80 -25.95 -31.02
C VAL A 14 32.38 -26.61 -32.33
N ALA A 15 32.85 -26.08 -33.47
CA ALA A 15 32.65 -26.65 -34.79
C ALA A 15 33.88 -27.47 -35.21
N LEU A 16 33.69 -28.78 -35.38
CA LEU A 16 34.75 -29.69 -35.83
C LEU A 16 34.58 -30.04 -37.31
N LEU A 17 35.45 -29.51 -38.16
CA LEU A 17 35.47 -29.80 -39.59
C LEU A 17 36.52 -30.87 -39.90
N THR A 18 36.07 -32.06 -40.32
CA THR A 18 36.99 -33.16 -40.65
C THR A 18 37.47 -33.02 -42.10
N VAL A 19 38.77 -32.82 -42.27
CA VAL A 19 39.46 -32.84 -43.56
C VAL A 19 39.97 -34.25 -43.82
N VAL A 20 39.58 -34.85 -44.93
CA VAL A 20 39.95 -36.23 -45.28
C VAL A 20 40.90 -36.27 -46.47
N ARG A 21 41.89 -37.17 -46.38
CA ARG A 21 42.79 -37.50 -47.47
C ARG A 21 42.28 -38.75 -48.18
N SER A 22 42.43 -38.82 -49.51
CA SER A 22 42.04 -40.00 -50.28
C SER A 22 42.84 -41.25 -49.84
N PRO A 23 42.25 -42.46 -49.88
CA PRO A 23 42.85 -43.67 -49.30
C PRO A 23 44.20 -44.13 -49.89
N SER A 24 44.57 -43.63 -51.06
CA SER A 24 45.80 -44.00 -51.78
C SER A 24 46.89 -42.92 -51.77
N GLY A 25 46.66 -41.79 -51.09
CA GLY A 25 47.64 -40.70 -51.01
C GLY A 25 48.85 -41.08 -50.16
N LYS A 26 50.07 -40.87 -50.68
CA LYS A 26 51.34 -41.07 -49.98
C LYS A 26 52.16 -39.77 -49.96
N GLY A 27 53.07 -39.63 -48.99
CA GLY A 27 53.90 -38.43 -48.81
C GLY A 27 53.25 -37.33 -47.96
N THR A 28 54.01 -36.30 -47.59
CA THR A 28 53.54 -35.20 -46.75
C THR A 28 52.80 -34.15 -47.56
N VAL A 29 51.62 -33.71 -47.10
CA VAL A 29 50.78 -32.70 -47.77
C VAL A 29 50.58 -31.51 -46.85
N TYR A 30 50.75 -30.31 -47.38
CA TYR A 30 50.54 -29.04 -46.69
C TYR A 30 49.35 -28.30 -47.28
N LEU A 31 48.37 -27.99 -46.43
CA LEU A 31 47.19 -27.20 -46.77
C LEU A 31 47.13 -25.98 -45.85
N ALA A 32 46.53 -24.91 -46.36
CA ALA A 32 46.04 -23.81 -45.55
C ALA A 32 44.51 -23.82 -45.59
N TRP A 33 43.90 -23.14 -44.63
CA TRP A 33 42.48 -22.85 -44.67
C TRP A 33 42.23 -21.43 -44.16
N PHE A 34 41.13 -20.84 -44.61
CA PHE A 34 40.66 -19.56 -44.12
C PHE A 34 39.15 -19.55 -43.97
N LEU A 35 38.68 -18.86 -42.95
CA LEU A 35 37.30 -18.47 -42.74
C LEU A 35 37.01 -17.21 -43.56
N GLU A 36 35.85 -17.15 -44.21
CA GLU A 36 35.43 -15.94 -44.89
C GLU A 36 35.32 -14.74 -43.94
N LYS A 37 35.52 -13.53 -44.47
CA LYS A 37 35.67 -12.32 -43.65
C LYS A 37 34.44 -11.98 -42.83
N ASP A 38 33.26 -12.32 -43.35
CA ASP A 38 31.99 -11.95 -42.73
C ASP A 38 31.78 -12.68 -41.39
N GLY A 39 32.49 -13.79 -41.12
CA GLY A 39 32.39 -14.53 -39.84
C GLY A 39 33.53 -14.26 -38.86
N TRP A 40 34.32 -13.20 -39.05
CA TRP A 40 35.50 -12.96 -38.21
C TRP A 40 35.17 -12.42 -36.81
N GLU A 41 33.99 -11.85 -36.61
CA GLU A 41 33.53 -11.45 -35.28
C GLU A 41 32.98 -12.67 -34.52
N ASP A 42 32.44 -13.66 -35.24
CA ASP A 42 31.60 -14.73 -34.65
C ASP A 42 32.35 -16.07 -34.50
N LEU A 43 33.44 -16.28 -35.24
CA LEU A 43 34.23 -17.52 -35.20
C LEU A 43 35.73 -17.25 -35.11
N THR A 44 36.41 -18.09 -34.32
CA THR A 44 37.87 -18.08 -34.18
C THR A 44 38.44 -19.51 -34.17
N PRO A 45 39.63 -19.78 -34.73
CA PRO A 45 40.51 -18.87 -35.46
C PRO A 45 40.04 -18.60 -36.90
N HIS A 46 40.51 -17.50 -37.50
CA HIS A 46 40.12 -17.10 -38.87
C HIS A 46 40.89 -17.82 -39.98
N ASN A 47 42.02 -18.45 -39.65
CA ASN A 47 42.83 -19.22 -40.60
C ASN A 47 43.75 -20.20 -39.86
N GLY A 48 44.35 -21.11 -40.63
CA GLY A 48 45.35 -22.03 -40.10
C GLY A 48 45.99 -22.88 -41.18
N THR A 49 46.90 -23.76 -40.76
CA THR A 49 47.58 -24.73 -41.64
C THR A 49 47.32 -26.16 -41.18
N ILE A 50 47.31 -27.09 -42.14
CA ILE A 50 47.09 -28.51 -41.92
C ILE A 50 48.22 -29.26 -42.60
N THR A 51 48.88 -30.13 -41.85
CA THR A 51 49.91 -31.03 -42.39
C THR A 51 49.45 -32.47 -42.26
N PHE A 52 49.27 -33.15 -43.39
CA PHE A 52 49.09 -34.60 -43.41
C PHE A 52 50.46 -35.26 -43.52
N ASN A 53 50.84 -36.05 -42.51
CA ASN A 53 52.02 -36.90 -42.58
C ASN A 53 51.76 -38.13 -43.49
N GLU A 54 52.79 -38.92 -43.77
CA GLU A 54 52.75 -39.99 -44.78
C GLU A 54 51.57 -40.96 -44.68
N ILE A 55 51.08 -41.20 -43.46
CA ILE A 55 49.99 -42.17 -43.16
C ILE A 55 48.70 -41.50 -42.67
N ASP A 56 48.68 -40.17 -42.54
CA ASP A 56 47.50 -39.48 -42.03
C ASP A 56 46.37 -39.55 -43.06
N SER A 57 45.20 -40.06 -42.63
CA SER A 57 44.01 -40.14 -43.47
C SER A 57 42.99 -39.04 -43.18
N LYS A 58 43.08 -38.41 -42.00
CA LYS A 58 42.18 -37.33 -41.56
C LYS A 58 42.89 -36.33 -40.66
N LYS A 59 42.46 -35.07 -40.73
CA LYS A 59 42.78 -33.99 -39.80
C LYS A 59 41.50 -33.25 -39.45
N VAL A 60 41.51 -32.46 -38.39
CA VAL A 60 40.35 -31.71 -37.93
C VAL A 60 40.73 -30.23 -37.83
N ILE A 61 39.86 -29.37 -38.35
CA ILE A 61 39.86 -27.94 -38.04
C ILE A 61 38.85 -27.75 -36.92
N GLU A 62 39.28 -27.07 -35.87
CA GLU A 62 38.44 -26.70 -34.73
C GLU A 62 38.21 -25.19 -34.78
N LEU A 63 36.94 -24.80 -34.81
CA LEU A 63 36.51 -23.41 -34.73
C LEU A 63 35.63 -23.25 -33.49
N HIS A 64 35.74 -22.11 -32.83
CA HIS A 64 34.97 -21.74 -31.66
C HIS A 64 34.09 -20.55 -32.01
N ALA A 65 32.79 -20.66 -31.70
CA ALA A 65 31.92 -19.49 -31.70
C ALA A 65 32.37 -18.52 -30.60
N VAL A 66 32.45 -17.24 -30.94
CA VAL A 66 32.69 -16.14 -30.02
C VAL A 66 31.33 -15.72 -29.46
N ALA A 67 31.25 -15.39 -28.18
CA ALA A 67 30.03 -14.81 -27.62
C ALA A 67 30.13 -13.29 -27.68
N ASP A 68 29.05 -12.64 -28.07
CA ASP A 68 28.90 -11.21 -27.89
C ASP A 68 27.58 -10.81 -27.17
N ALA A 69 27.17 -9.55 -27.28
CA ALA A 69 25.96 -9.02 -26.63
C ALA A 69 24.91 -8.53 -27.65
N VAL A 70 25.19 -8.73 -28.93
CA VAL A 70 24.28 -8.51 -30.04
C VAL A 70 23.39 -9.76 -30.13
N PHE A 71 22.13 -9.57 -30.51
CA PHE A 71 21.25 -10.70 -30.76
C PHE A 71 21.18 -10.93 -32.26
N GLU A 72 21.62 -12.09 -32.70
CA GLU A 72 21.82 -12.40 -34.10
C GLU A 72 20.89 -13.53 -34.58
N GLY A 73 20.58 -13.49 -35.86
CA GLY A 73 19.80 -14.55 -36.52
C GLY A 73 20.62 -15.82 -36.72
N GLU A 74 20.09 -16.78 -37.48
CA GLU A 74 20.93 -17.91 -37.92
C GLU A 74 21.94 -17.39 -38.95
N GLU A 75 23.22 -17.65 -38.69
CA GLU A 75 24.31 -17.21 -39.55
C GLU A 75 25.02 -18.39 -40.18
N LYS A 76 25.53 -18.20 -41.40
CA LYS A 76 26.19 -19.26 -42.16
C LYS A 76 27.48 -18.75 -42.76
N PHE A 77 28.60 -19.32 -42.30
CA PHE A 77 29.94 -18.97 -42.74
C PHE A 77 30.63 -20.08 -43.52
N SER A 78 31.49 -19.72 -44.46
CA SER A 78 32.25 -20.63 -45.31
C SER A 78 33.72 -20.72 -44.89
N VAL A 79 34.24 -21.95 -44.85
CA VAL A 79 35.65 -22.29 -44.59
C VAL A 79 36.23 -22.95 -45.82
N GLN A 80 37.28 -22.36 -46.41
CA GLN A 80 37.87 -22.83 -47.67
C GLN A 80 39.25 -23.42 -47.46
N LEU A 81 39.54 -24.55 -48.11
CA LEU A 81 40.87 -25.15 -48.18
C LEU A 81 41.67 -24.55 -49.35
N ILE A 82 42.96 -24.30 -49.11
CA ILE A 82 43.93 -23.85 -50.12
C ILE A 82 45.13 -24.81 -50.14
N ALA A 83 45.53 -25.22 -51.34
CA ALA A 83 46.75 -25.99 -51.54
C ALA A 83 47.97 -25.05 -51.41
N ILE A 84 48.93 -25.40 -50.55
CA ILE A 84 50.18 -24.64 -50.40
C ILE A 84 51.19 -25.03 -51.50
N THR A 85 51.04 -26.22 -52.08
CA THR A 85 51.89 -26.73 -53.17
C THR A 85 51.04 -27.15 -54.37
N ASP A 86 51.57 -26.94 -55.57
CA ASP A 86 50.87 -27.19 -56.85
C ASP A 86 50.54 -28.69 -57.10
N GLU A 87 51.11 -29.59 -56.31
CA GLU A 87 50.91 -31.04 -56.42
C GLU A 87 49.65 -31.54 -55.68
N VAL A 88 48.95 -30.66 -54.96
CA VAL A 88 47.80 -31.02 -54.13
C VAL A 88 46.50 -30.60 -54.81
N MET A 89 45.71 -31.60 -55.23
CA MET A 89 44.39 -31.38 -55.80
C MET A 89 43.32 -31.33 -54.69
N ILE A 90 42.68 -30.19 -54.52
CA ILE A 90 41.50 -30.04 -53.67
C ILE A 90 40.26 -30.32 -54.50
N ASN A 91 39.31 -31.08 -53.94
CA ASN A 91 38.06 -31.37 -54.63
C ASN A 91 37.25 -30.06 -54.80
N PRO A 92 36.86 -29.68 -56.03
CA PRO A 92 36.16 -28.41 -56.28
C PRO A 92 34.77 -28.33 -55.65
N THR A 93 34.17 -29.46 -55.28
CA THR A 93 32.83 -29.53 -54.68
C THR A 93 32.86 -29.65 -53.15
N THR A 94 33.96 -30.15 -52.57
CA THR A 94 34.08 -30.38 -51.12
C THR A 94 35.31 -29.69 -50.51
N GLY A 95 35.92 -28.76 -51.24
CA GLY A 95 37.01 -27.90 -50.76
C GLY A 95 36.54 -26.73 -49.91
N VAL A 96 35.22 -26.54 -49.82
CA VAL A 96 34.56 -25.54 -48.98
C VAL A 96 33.61 -26.26 -48.03
N ALA A 97 33.69 -25.92 -46.74
CA ALA A 97 32.75 -26.36 -45.72
C ALA A 97 31.93 -25.16 -45.23
N SER A 98 30.71 -25.40 -44.76
CA SER A 98 29.90 -24.37 -44.10
C SER A 98 29.77 -24.65 -42.61
N VAL A 99 29.97 -23.62 -41.80
CA VAL A 99 29.61 -23.56 -40.38
C VAL A 99 28.32 -22.76 -40.27
N ILE A 100 27.40 -23.22 -39.44
CA ILE A 100 26.14 -22.51 -39.16
C ILE A 100 26.12 -22.24 -37.66
N ILE A 101 25.95 -20.98 -37.28
CA ILE A 101 25.74 -20.54 -35.90
C ILE A 101 24.23 -20.40 -35.70
N GLN A 102 23.71 -21.04 -34.66
CA GLN A 102 22.30 -20.98 -34.32
C GLN A 102 21.95 -19.60 -33.77
N ALA A 103 20.76 -19.09 -34.13
CA ALA A 103 20.24 -17.84 -33.61
C ALA A 103 20.22 -17.80 -32.08
N ASP A 104 20.47 -16.62 -31.51
CA ASP A 104 20.52 -16.46 -30.06
C ASP A 104 19.18 -16.74 -29.39
N ARG A 105 19.26 -17.12 -28.12
CA ARG A 105 18.11 -17.18 -27.23
C ARG A 105 17.57 -15.76 -26.99
N GLY A 106 16.74 -15.28 -27.90
CA GLY A 106 16.17 -13.94 -27.85
C GLY A 106 16.06 -13.28 -29.22
N ALA A 107 16.77 -13.76 -30.24
CA ALA A 107 16.84 -13.15 -31.56
C ALA A 107 15.47 -12.96 -32.24
N PHE A 108 14.51 -13.85 -31.98
CA PHE A 108 13.18 -13.86 -32.61
C PHE A 108 12.21 -12.75 -32.17
N GLY A 109 12.67 -11.75 -31.41
CA GLY A 109 11.83 -10.64 -30.99
C GLY A 109 10.79 -11.05 -29.93
N HIS A 110 11.08 -10.81 -28.67
CA HIS A 110 10.16 -11.10 -27.58
C HIS A 110 9.56 -9.81 -27.02
N VAL A 111 8.44 -9.95 -26.32
CA VAL A 111 7.81 -8.86 -25.58
C VAL A 111 8.01 -9.06 -24.09
N GLU A 112 8.34 -7.97 -23.41
CA GLU A 112 8.44 -7.91 -21.96
C GLU A 112 7.76 -6.65 -21.41
N ILE A 113 7.37 -6.71 -20.15
CA ILE A 113 6.99 -5.53 -19.38
C ILE A 113 8.27 -4.77 -19.04
N SER A 114 8.27 -3.46 -19.27
CA SER A 114 9.36 -2.58 -18.91
C SER A 114 9.64 -2.63 -17.40
N GLU A 115 10.90 -2.57 -17.00
CA GLU A 115 11.32 -2.60 -15.59
C GLU A 115 10.65 -1.48 -14.76
N LEU A 116 10.45 -0.30 -15.35
CA LEU A 116 9.74 0.82 -14.71
C LEU A 116 8.26 0.53 -14.44
N SER A 117 7.69 -0.46 -15.12
CA SER A 117 6.30 -0.90 -14.96
C SER A 117 6.18 -2.24 -14.21
N SER A 118 7.27 -2.73 -13.61
CA SER A 118 7.24 -4.00 -12.86
C SER A 118 6.49 -3.90 -11.53
N ASN A 119 6.48 -2.71 -10.91
CA ASN A 119 5.74 -2.44 -9.69
C ASN A 119 5.00 -1.11 -9.83
N ILE A 120 3.68 -1.15 -9.87
CA ILE A 120 2.83 0.02 -10.07
C ILE A 120 2.05 0.28 -8.77
N LEU A 121 2.09 1.53 -8.30
CA LEU A 121 1.12 2.04 -7.32
C LEU A 121 0.07 2.84 -8.08
N ILE A 122 -1.19 2.47 -7.91
CA ILE A 122 -2.38 3.14 -8.44
C ILE A 122 -3.38 3.27 -7.29
N GLY A 123 -4.40 4.10 -7.43
CA GLY A 123 -5.48 4.20 -6.45
C GLY A 123 -6.71 4.83 -7.10
N GLU A 124 -7.75 5.02 -6.31
CA GLU A 124 -8.93 5.72 -6.78
C GLU A 124 -8.61 7.16 -7.24
N PRO A 125 -9.38 7.69 -8.20
CA PRO A 125 -9.36 9.11 -8.54
C PRO A 125 -9.56 10.01 -7.32
N GLN A 126 -8.62 10.93 -7.05
CA GLN A 126 -8.72 11.88 -5.94
C GLN A 126 -8.18 13.25 -6.35
N GLY A 127 -9.02 14.29 -6.29
CA GLY A 127 -8.64 15.65 -6.70
C GLY A 127 -8.24 15.71 -8.17
N GLU A 128 -6.98 16.08 -8.45
CA GLU A 128 -6.43 16.11 -9.82
C GLU A 128 -5.88 14.75 -10.29
N TYR A 129 -5.74 13.77 -9.37
CA TYR A 129 -5.33 12.42 -9.73
C TYR A 129 -6.52 11.67 -10.34
N ASN A 130 -6.35 11.13 -11.54
CA ASN A 130 -7.44 10.56 -12.34
C ASN A 130 -7.60 9.04 -12.22
N GLY A 131 -6.90 8.41 -11.27
CA GLY A 131 -6.98 6.97 -11.04
C GLY A 131 -6.38 6.09 -12.14
N THR A 132 -5.43 6.62 -12.93
CA THR A 132 -4.81 5.86 -14.03
C THR A 132 -3.34 5.56 -13.82
N ALA A 133 -2.88 4.44 -14.40
CA ALA A 133 -1.46 4.10 -14.52
C ALA A 133 -1.16 3.47 -15.88
N VAL A 134 0.08 3.66 -16.35
CA VAL A 134 0.53 3.14 -17.65
C VAL A 134 1.54 2.02 -17.43
N ILE A 135 1.23 0.85 -17.99
CA ILE A 135 2.17 -0.26 -18.07
C ILE A 135 2.79 -0.27 -19.47
N SER A 136 4.10 -0.07 -19.52
CA SER A 136 4.86 -0.05 -20.77
C SER A 136 5.37 -1.44 -21.13
N LEU A 137 5.12 -1.85 -22.37
CA LEU A 137 5.65 -3.06 -22.99
C LEU A 137 6.79 -2.70 -23.93
N LYS A 138 7.83 -3.52 -23.94
CA LYS A 138 8.97 -3.43 -24.86
C LYS A 138 9.04 -4.68 -25.72
N ARG A 139 9.25 -4.49 -27.01
CA ARG A 139 9.47 -5.54 -28.01
C ARG A 139 10.83 -5.36 -28.64
N GLY A 140 11.61 -6.43 -28.66
CA GLY A 140 12.91 -6.50 -29.31
C GLY A 140 13.58 -7.82 -29.01
N PRO A 141 14.79 -8.06 -29.53
CA PRO A 141 15.57 -7.26 -30.49
C PRO A 141 14.93 -7.18 -31.89
N GLU A 142 14.33 -8.25 -32.41
CA GLU A 142 13.62 -8.23 -33.70
C GLU A 142 12.20 -7.67 -33.55
N VAL A 143 11.81 -6.76 -34.46
CA VAL A 143 10.52 -6.06 -34.42
C VAL A 143 9.82 -6.18 -35.77
N SER A 144 9.67 -7.41 -36.28
CA SER A 144 9.02 -7.67 -37.56
C SER A 144 7.60 -8.25 -37.41
N GLY A 145 6.67 -7.77 -38.23
CA GLY A 145 5.30 -8.24 -38.31
C GLY A 145 4.39 -7.73 -37.20
N ASP A 146 3.08 -7.78 -37.47
CA ASP A 146 2.04 -7.45 -36.49
C ASP A 146 1.89 -8.58 -35.47
N ILE A 147 1.91 -8.25 -34.19
CA ILE A 147 1.63 -9.18 -33.10
C ILE A 147 0.49 -8.70 -32.21
N LYS A 148 -0.20 -9.66 -31.59
CA LYS A 148 -1.20 -9.43 -30.55
C LYS A 148 -0.79 -10.15 -29.28
N LEU A 149 -0.98 -9.46 -28.17
CA LEU A 149 -0.72 -9.95 -26.82
C LEU A 149 -2.02 -9.89 -26.03
N PHE A 150 -2.27 -10.89 -25.22
CA PHE A 150 -3.37 -10.88 -24.27
C PHE A 150 -2.83 -10.52 -22.90
N TRP A 151 -3.52 -9.63 -22.20
CA TRP A 151 -3.22 -9.29 -20.82
C TRP A 151 -4.44 -9.50 -19.93
N ASN A 152 -4.19 -9.84 -18.67
CA ASN A 152 -5.22 -9.99 -17.67
C ASN A 152 -4.69 -9.66 -16.26
N ILE A 153 -5.59 -9.21 -15.40
CA ILE A 153 -5.37 -8.93 -13.99
C ILE A 153 -5.85 -10.12 -13.16
N THR A 154 -5.06 -10.47 -12.13
CA THR A 154 -5.39 -11.51 -11.15
C THR A 154 -5.20 -10.95 -9.74
N PRO A 155 -6.18 -11.09 -8.83
CA PRO A 155 -7.52 -11.63 -9.05
C PRO A 155 -8.35 -10.77 -10.03
N ALA A 156 -9.32 -11.39 -10.69
CA ALA A 156 -10.23 -10.71 -11.61
C ALA A 156 -11.37 -10.07 -10.80
N VAL A 157 -11.29 -8.76 -10.58
CA VAL A 157 -12.25 -7.96 -9.81
C VAL A 157 -12.75 -6.83 -10.70
N ASP A 158 -13.98 -6.95 -11.21
CA ASP A 158 -14.59 -6.05 -12.19
C ASP A 158 -15.21 -4.78 -11.59
N ILE A 159 -15.31 -4.73 -10.25
CA ILE A 159 -15.71 -3.53 -9.51
C ILE A 159 -14.54 -2.56 -9.25
N GLU A 160 -13.31 -3.06 -9.30
CA GLU A 160 -12.09 -2.31 -8.97
C GLU A 160 -11.49 -1.61 -10.20
N PHE A 161 -11.46 -2.31 -11.34
CA PHE A 161 -10.82 -1.80 -12.56
C PHE A 161 -11.83 -1.64 -13.68
N GLU A 162 -11.67 -0.59 -14.50
CA GLU A 162 -12.49 -0.40 -15.72
C GLU A 162 -12.32 -1.59 -16.69
N GLN A 163 -11.12 -2.16 -16.72
CA GLN A 163 -10.80 -3.36 -17.51
C GLN A 163 -9.89 -4.29 -16.72
N ILE A 164 -10.28 -5.56 -16.63
CA ILE A 164 -9.49 -6.62 -16.00
C ILE A 164 -8.71 -7.48 -17.01
N SER A 165 -8.98 -7.32 -18.30
CA SER A 165 -8.25 -8.02 -19.38
C SER A 165 -8.44 -7.33 -20.72
N GLY A 166 -7.55 -7.61 -21.67
CA GLY A 166 -7.64 -7.04 -23.00
C GLY A 166 -6.59 -7.58 -23.96
N ILE A 167 -6.60 -7.04 -25.19
CA ILE A 167 -5.63 -7.37 -26.22
C ILE A 167 -4.86 -6.11 -26.60
N VAL A 168 -3.54 -6.17 -26.58
CA VAL A 168 -2.66 -5.13 -27.11
C VAL A 168 -2.14 -5.59 -28.47
N MET A 169 -2.17 -4.69 -29.44
CA MET A 169 -1.58 -4.90 -30.77
C MET A 169 -0.30 -4.09 -30.88
N MET A 170 0.79 -4.74 -31.27
CA MET A 170 2.03 -4.07 -31.67
C MET A 170 2.19 -4.26 -33.18
N LYS A 171 2.27 -3.16 -33.92
CA LYS A 171 2.44 -3.17 -35.37
C LYS A 171 3.86 -3.57 -35.77
N ASP A 172 4.03 -3.93 -37.05
CA ASP A 172 5.35 -4.06 -37.66
C ASP A 172 6.24 -2.85 -37.31
N GLN A 173 7.48 -3.12 -36.91
CA GLN A 173 8.47 -2.13 -36.48
C GLN A 173 8.10 -1.30 -35.22
N GLN A 174 6.99 -1.62 -34.54
CA GLN A 174 6.62 -0.99 -33.27
C GLN A 174 7.30 -1.70 -32.10
N SER A 175 8.29 -1.05 -31.49
CA SER A 175 9.08 -1.58 -30.38
C SER A 175 8.48 -1.34 -28.99
N THR A 176 7.46 -0.49 -28.87
CA THR A 176 6.80 -0.19 -27.59
C THR A 176 5.29 -0.15 -27.72
N ALA A 177 4.60 -0.57 -26.67
CA ALA A 177 3.16 -0.43 -26.53
C ALA A 177 2.80 -0.18 -25.07
N THR A 178 1.60 0.28 -24.82
CA THR A 178 1.13 0.59 -23.46
C THR A 178 -0.19 -0.09 -23.16
N ILE A 179 -0.36 -0.48 -21.91
CA ILE A 179 -1.64 -0.85 -21.32
C ILE A 179 -2.00 0.28 -20.35
N LEU A 180 -3.17 0.89 -20.55
CA LEU A 180 -3.72 1.88 -19.63
C LEU A 180 -4.59 1.16 -18.60
N LEU A 181 -4.21 1.22 -17.33
CA LEU A 181 -5.05 0.78 -16.22
C LEU A 181 -5.79 1.97 -15.64
N LYS A 182 -7.03 1.73 -15.22
CA LYS A 182 -7.86 2.70 -14.53
C LYS A 182 -8.61 2.02 -13.39
N VAL A 183 -8.40 2.54 -12.18
CA VAL A 183 -9.15 2.17 -10.98
C VAL A 183 -10.48 2.94 -10.98
N LEU A 184 -11.56 2.24 -10.66
CA LEU A 184 -12.89 2.83 -10.52
C LEU A 184 -12.97 3.57 -9.18
N HIS A 185 -13.90 4.52 -9.08
CA HIS A 185 -14.12 5.28 -7.86
C HIS A 185 -15.44 4.84 -7.25
N ASP A 186 -15.45 4.57 -5.96
CA ASP A 186 -16.65 4.55 -5.15
C ASP A 186 -16.44 5.22 -3.77
N ASP A 187 -17.38 5.04 -2.85
CA ASP A 187 -17.35 5.65 -1.51
C ASP A 187 -17.25 4.54 -0.42
N ILE A 188 -16.80 3.34 -0.78
CA ILE A 188 -16.71 2.19 0.10
C ILE A 188 -15.30 2.15 0.69
N PRO A 189 -15.15 2.08 2.02
CA PRO A 189 -13.83 1.95 2.64
C PRO A 189 -13.10 0.68 2.17
N GLU A 190 -11.90 0.85 1.64
CA GLU A 190 -11.08 -0.22 1.10
C GLU A 190 -9.67 -0.21 1.67
N MET A 191 -9.18 -1.40 2.02
CA MET A 191 -7.79 -1.59 2.42
C MET A 191 -6.91 -1.68 1.18
N ARG A 192 -5.61 -1.38 1.36
CA ARG A 192 -4.60 -1.61 0.33
C ARG A 192 -4.71 -3.03 -0.23
N SER A 193 -4.80 -3.14 -1.55
CA SER A 193 -5.02 -4.40 -2.26
C SER A 193 -3.90 -4.68 -3.27
N PHE A 194 -3.68 -5.97 -3.56
CA PHE A 194 -2.58 -6.43 -4.40
C PHE A 194 -3.10 -7.25 -5.57
N TYR A 195 -2.64 -6.90 -6.76
CA TYR A 195 -3.02 -7.53 -8.01
C TYR A 195 -1.76 -7.81 -8.84
N GLN A 196 -1.90 -8.69 -9.83
CA GLN A 196 -0.88 -8.97 -10.81
C GLN A 196 -1.47 -8.81 -12.21
N LEU A 197 -0.80 -8.05 -13.07
CA LEU A 197 -1.07 -8.06 -14.50
C LEU A 197 -0.07 -8.98 -15.19
N ALA A 198 -0.58 -9.95 -15.93
CA ALA A 198 0.23 -10.85 -16.73
C ALA A 198 0.01 -10.61 -18.22
N VAL A 199 1.09 -10.68 -19.01
CA VAL A 199 1.06 -10.65 -20.47
C VAL A 199 1.34 -12.04 -21.01
N SER A 200 0.61 -12.43 -22.06
CA SER A 200 0.73 -13.73 -22.71
C SER A 200 0.62 -13.60 -24.23
N ALA A 201 1.23 -14.56 -24.92
CA ALA A 201 1.15 -14.68 -26.37
C ALA A 201 -0.29 -14.93 -26.83
N PHE A 202 -0.77 -14.16 -27.81
CA PHE A 202 -2.13 -14.33 -28.35
C PHE A 202 -2.17 -14.67 -29.84
N SER A 203 -1.16 -14.25 -30.61
CA SER A 203 -1.01 -14.63 -32.03
C SER A 203 0.26 -15.45 -32.29
N PRO A 204 0.31 -16.25 -33.37
CA PRO A 204 1.55 -16.88 -33.83
C PRO A 204 2.67 -15.83 -33.99
N GLY A 205 3.89 -16.16 -33.54
CA GLY A 205 5.03 -15.24 -33.55
C GLY A 205 5.08 -14.26 -32.37
N SER A 206 4.07 -14.21 -31.51
CA SER A 206 4.13 -13.44 -30.25
C SER A 206 4.90 -14.24 -29.20
N ILE A 207 6.18 -13.92 -29.02
CA ILE A 207 7.01 -14.52 -27.96
C ILE A 207 7.01 -13.56 -26.78
N VAL A 208 6.85 -14.06 -25.55
CA VAL A 208 6.85 -13.26 -24.32
C VAL A 208 7.97 -13.75 -23.42
N ASN A 209 8.76 -12.81 -22.88
CA ASN A 209 9.78 -13.13 -21.88
C ASN A 209 9.09 -13.59 -20.58
N LEU A 210 9.27 -14.86 -20.21
CA LEU A 210 8.55 -15.47 -19.10
C LEU A 210 8.91 -14.86 -17.74
N ASP A 211 10.13 -14.30 -17.60
CA ASP A 211 10.62 -13.71 -16.36
C ASP A 211 10.15 -12.26 -16.18
N LYS A 212 9.78 -11.60 -17.28
CA LYS A 212 9.36 -10.18 -17.33
C LYS A 212 7.94 -10.00 -17.87
N ARG A 213 7.07 -11.01 -17.74
CA ARG A 213 5.68 -10.94 -18.22
C ARG A 213 4.66 -10.48 -17.17
N VAL A 214 5.07 -10.30 -15.92
CA VAL A 214 4.18 -9.96 -14.80
C VAL A 214 4.57 -8.61 -14.20
N ALA A 215 3.57 -7.74 -14.04
CA ALA A 215 3.67 -6.53 -13.23
C ALA A 215 2.87 -6.72 -11.94
N ASN A 216 3.48 -6.33 -10.81
CA ASN A 216 2.75 -6.24 -9.55
C ASN A 216 2.06 -4.88 -9.48
N ILE A 217 0.78 -4.90 -9.14
CA ILE A 217 -0.06 -3.71 -9.00
C ILE A 217 -0.46 -3.64 -7.54
N THR A 218 -0.15 -2.51 -6.92
CA THR A 218 -0.69 -2.18 -5.60
C THR A 218 -1.73 -1.10 -5.77
N VAL A 219 -2.95 -1.39 -5.33
CA VAL A 219 -4.01 -0.39 -5.22
C VAL A 219 -3.94 0.20 -3.81
N ALA A 220 -3.78 1.52 -3.74
CA ALA A 220 -3.79 2.29 -2.50
C ALA A 220 -5.11 2.12 -1.74
N ALA A 221 -5.04 2.11 -0.41
CA ALA A 221 -6.24 2.13 0.43
C ALA A 221 -7.03 3.44 0.21
N SER A 222 -8.37 3.35 0.15
CA SER A 222 -9.26 4.48 -0.12
C SER A 222 -10.40 4.57 0.90
N ASP A 223 -11.08 5.72 0.90
CA ASP A 223 -12.29 5.99 1.69
C ASP A 223 -12.17 5.72 3.19
N LEU A 224 -10.98 6.04 3.71
CA LEU A 224 -10.66 6.05 5.14
C LEU A 224 -10.96 4.69 5.78
N PRO A 225 -10.23 3.63 5.43
CA PRO A 225 -10.52 2.26 5.86
C PRO A 225 -10.37 2.06 7.37
N TYR A 226 -9.55 2.89 8.02
CA TYR A 226 -9.40 2.89 9.48
C TYR A 226 -10.38 3.82 10.20
N GLY A 227 -11.19 4.58 9.45
CA GLY A 227 -12.32 5.35 9.95
C GLY A 227 -11.97 6.75 10.45
N ILE A 228 -13.04 7.52 10.68
CA ILE A 228 -13.02 8.84 11.31
C ILE A 228 -13.62 8.73 12.71
N PHE A 229 -12.97 9.31 13.71
CA PHE A 229 -13.42 9.26 15.10
C PHE A 229 -13.93 10.62 15.57
N SER A 230 -15.08 10.62 16.24
CA SER A 230 -15.70 11.84 16.78
C SER A 230 -16.58 11.53 17.98
N PHE A 231 -16.76 12.49 18.87
CA PHE A 231 -17.80 12.38 19.89
C PHE A 231 -19.18 12.43 19.24
N SER A 232 -20.13 11.67 19.80
CA SER A 232 -21.53 11.66 19.34
C SER A 232 -22.26 13.00 19.55
N LYS A 233 -21.76 13.83 20.47
CA LYS A 233 -22.31 15.13 20.86
C LYS A 233 -21.18 16.11 21.13
N ASN A 234 -21.47 17.40 20.98
CA ASN A 234 -20.57 18.51 21.31
C ASN A 234 -20.69 18.98 22.77
N SER A 235 -21.81 18.69 23.44
CA SER A 235 -21.96 18.91 24.88
C SER A 235 -22.87 17.89 25.56
N GLN A 236 -22.68 17.74 26.88
CA GLN A 236 -23.48 16.87 27.73
C GLN A 236 -23.58 17.46 29.14
N GLN A 237 -24.76 17.37 29.74
CA GLN A 237 -24.97 17.76 31.13
C GLN A 237 -24.98 16.51 32.01
N VAL A 238 -24.47 16.64 33.23
CA VAL A 238 -24.46 15.57 34.25
C VAL A 238 -24.74 16.17 35.62
N ALA A 239 -25.49 15.48 36.47
CA ALA A 239 -25.59 15.86 37.87
C ALA A 239 -24.42 15.26 38.64
N GLU A 240 -23.88 15.99 39.61
CA GLU A 240 -22.82 15.47 40.48
C GLU A 240 -23.23 14.15 41.16
N SER A 241 -24.51 14.04 41.55
CA SER A 241 -25.11 12.83 42.13
C SER A 241 -25.12 11.61 41.20
N ASP A 242 -24.89 11.78 39.90
CA ASP A 242 -24.80 10.66 38.95
C ASP A 242 -23.46 9.92 39.07
N SER A 243 -22.47 10.51 39.75
CA SER A 243 -21.10 10.03 39.98
C SER A 243 -20.27 9.71 38.72
N LYS A 244 -20.89 9.63 37.54
CA LYS A 244 -20.24 9.28 36.27
C LYS A 244 -20.95 9.93 35.09
N VAL A 245 -20.17 10.37 34.11
CA VAL A 245 -20.66 10.76 32.78
C VAL A 245 -20.20 9.74 31.74
N ILE A 246 -21.12 9.28 30.90
CA ILE A 246 -20.85 8.38 29.79
C ILE A 246 -20.85 9.20 28.50
N VAL A 247 -19.71 9.23 27.81
CA VAL A 247 -19.48 9.94 26.56
C VAL A 247 -19.22 8.93 25.45
N THR A 248 -20.07 8.89 24.44
CA THR A 248 -19.91 7.96 23.32
C THR A 248 -19.04 8.57 22.22
N VAL A 249 -17.98 7.85 21.84
CA VAL A 249 -17.16 8.11 20.66
C VAL A 249 -17.62 7.20 19.53
N VAL A 250 -17.85 7.77 18.35
CA VAL A 250 -18.30 7.10 17.14
C VAL A 250 -17.13 6.99 16.15
N ARG A 251 -17.00 5.83 15.51
CA ARG A 251 -16.11 5.55 14.39
C ARG A 251 -16.96 5.42 13.12
N SER A 252 -16.80 6.35 12.18
CA SER A 252 -17.50 6.37 10.90
C SER A 252 -16.55 6.04 9.73
N MET A 253 -17.09 5.87 8.52
CA MET A 253 -16.40 5.35 7.34
C MET A 253 -15.91 3.92 7.56
N GLY A 254 -14.61 3.65 7.44
CA GLY A 254 -14.05 2.32 7.61
C GLY A 254 -13.96 1.85 9.07
N THR A 255 -14.22 0.57 9.27
CA THR A 255 -14.11 -0.10 10.58
C THR A 255 -13.03 -1.18 10.59
N TYR A 256 -12.03 -1.11 9.69
CA TYR A 256 -11.00 -2.14 9.59
C TYR A 256 -9.89 -1.98 10.64
N SER A 257 -9.24 -3.08 10.99
CA SER A 257 -8.12 -3.10 11.95
C SER A 257 -8.45 -2.63 13.37
N ASN A 258 -7.50 -2.91 14.27
CA ASN A 258 -7.52 -2.38 15.61
C ASN A 258 -6.98 -0.94 15.61
N VAL A 259 -7.70 -0.03 16.24
CA VAL A 259 -7.33 1.39 16.36
C VAL A 259 -7.33 1.79 17.83
N ILE A 260 -6.31 2.54 18.23
CA ILE A 260 -6.21 3.19 19.52
C ILE A 260 -6.53 4.66 19.34
N LEU A 261 -7.51 5.13 20.11
CA LEU A 261 -7.83 6.55 20.24
C LEU A 261 -7.34 7.04 21.60
N SER A 262 -6.47 8.03 21.59
CA SER A 262 -6.01 8.72 22.80
C SER A 262 -6.84 9.98 23.01
N PHE A 263 -7.20 10.24 24.26
CA PHE A 263 -7.95 11.44 24.65
C PHE A 263 -7.36 12.08 25.91
N GLN A 264 -7.66 13.36 26.11
CA GLN A 264 -7.27 14.13 27.28
C GLN A 264 -8.43 15.02 27.76
N THR A 265 -8.51 15.24 29.07
CA THR A 265 -9.46 16.16 29.69
C THR A 265 -8.79 17.50 30.00
N PHE A 266 -9.56 18.59 29.92
CA PHE A 266 -9.11 19.95 30.25
C PHE A 266 -10.14 20.62 31.15
N SER A 267 -9.70 21.20 32.27
CA SER A 267 -10.55 21.98 33.16
C SER A 267 -11.14 23.21 32.44
N GLY A 268 -12.41 23.49 32.69
CA GLY A 268 -13.06 24.77 32.40
C GLY A 268 -13.28 25.50 33.72
N ALA A 269 -14.54 25.68 34.12
CA ALA A 269 -14.88 26.07 35.49
C ALA A 269 -14.75 24.93 36.50
N ALA A 270 -14.91 23.68 36.07
CA ALA A 270 -14.70 22.49 36.91
C ALA A 270 -13.20 22.13 36.98
N ASP A 271 -12.69 21.94 38.19
CA ASP A 271 -11.34 21.58 38.56
C ASP A 271 -11.10 20.07 38.59
N SER A 272 -10.14 19.63 37.78
CA SER A 272 -9.66 18.25 37.74
C SER A 272 -9.16 17.77 39.11
N GLY A 273 -9.71 16.66 39.59
CA GLY A 273 -9.38 16.03 40.87
C GLY A 273 -10.16 16.61 42.06
N GLN A 274 -10.97 17.64 41.85
CA GLN A 274 -11.99 18.09 42.81
C GLN A 274 -13.39 17.69 42.30
N ASP A 275 -13.73 18.02 41.06
CA ASP A 275 -15.11 17.84 40.55
C ASP A 275 -15.22 16.65 39.58
N PHE A 276 -14.09 16.22 39.00
CA PHE A 276 -14.02 15.03 38.16
C PHE A 276 -12.68 14.33 38.29
N ALA A 277 -12.66 13.00 38.13
CA ALA A 277 -11.42 12.25 38.16
C ALA A 277 -10.62 12.45 36.85
N PRO A 278 -9.33 12.84 36.92
CA PRO A 278 -8.48 12.87 35.73
C PRO A 278 -8.16 11.44 35.31
N PRO A 279 -8.36 11.09 34.02
CA PRO A 279 -7.15 10.80 33.26
C PRO A 279 -7.22 11.09 31.75
N SER A 280 -6.06 11.37 31.17
CA SER A 280 -5.79 11.01 29.79
C SER A 280 -5.88 9.50 29.64
N GLY A 281 -6.61 9.01 28.64
CA GLY A 281 -6.82 7.58 28.47
C GLY A 281 -6.77 7.14 27.02
N GLN A 282 -7.02 5.85 26.82
CA GLN A 282 -7.09 5.23 25.52
C GLN A 282 -8.39 4.44 25.39
N LEU A 283 -9.03 4.57 24.22
CA LEU A 283 -10.11 3.69 23.80
C LEU A 283 -9.57 2.76 22.71
N HIS A 284 -9.85 1.47 22.86
CA HIS A 284 -9.49 0.45 21.88
C HIS A 284 -10.71 0.09 21.05
N PHE A 285 -10.59 0.28 19.74
CA PHE A 285 -11.57 -0.14 18.75
C PHE A 285 -11.04 -1.36 18.03
N GLY A 286 -11.80 -2.46 18.05
CA GLY A 286 -11.55 -3.63 17.23
C GLY A 286 -12.09 -3.47 15.80
N PRO A 287 -11.77 -4.41 14.90
CA PRO A 287 -12.41 -4.50 13.60
C PRO A 287 -13.92 -4.65 13.74
N GLY A 288 -14.68 -3.80 13.04
CA GLY A 288 -16.15 -3.77 13.08
C GLY A 288 -16.75 -2.94 14.21
N ASP A 289 -15.96 -2.44 15.18
CA ASP A 289 -16.47 -1.56 16.22
C ASP A 289 -16.80 -0.18 15.63
N THR A 290 -18.07 0.23 15.75
CA THR A 290 -18.56 1.55 15.29
C THR A 290 -18.63 2.60 16.39
N SER A 291 -18.56 2.19 17.66
CA SER A 291 -18.62 3.11 18.80
C SER A 291 -18.02 2.50 20.07
N ARG A 292 -17.51 3.36 20.95
CA ARG A 292 -17.08 3.01 22.30
C ARG A 292 -17.51 4.09 23.28
N ASP A 293 -17.86 3.67 24.48
CA ASP A 293 -18.19 4.57 25.57
C ASP A 293 -16.94 4.88 26.40
N LEU A 294 -16.72 6.17 26.62
CA LEU A 294 -15.77 6.72 27.57
C LEU A 294 -16.53 7.05 28.85
N ILE A 295 -16.07 6.52 29.98
CA ILE A 295 -16.66 6.78 31.29
C ILE A 295 -15.70 7.67 32.07
N ILE A 296 -16.17 8.85 32.46
CA ILE A 296 -15.46 9.77 33.36
C ILE A 296 -16.21 9.79 34.69
N GLU A 297 -15.47 9.68 35.78
CA GLU A 297 -16.01 9.78 37.14
C GLU A 297 -16.20 11.24 37.51
N ILE A 298 -17.38 11.58 38.01
CA ILE A 298 -17.74 12.86 38.59
C ILE A 298 -17.62 12.71 40.10
N LEU A 299 -16.90 13.63 40.73
CA LEU A 299 -16.61 13.60 42.14
C LEU A 299 -17.66 14.43 42.85
N GLU A 300 -18.27 13.85 43.90
CA GLU A 300 -19.27 14.54 44.71
C GLU A 300 -18.60 15.15 45.94
N ASP A 301 -18.90 16.41 46.25
CA ASP A 301 -18.50 17.05 47.49
C ASP A 301 -19.69 17.67 48.27
N GLU A 302 -19.43 18.63 49.17
CA GLU A 302 -20.45 19.32 49.96
C GLU A 302 -20.43 20.86 49.78
N ILE A 303 -19.64 21.34 48.83
CA ILE A 303 -19.41 22.75 48.53
C ILE A 303 -20.52 23.22 47.59
N PRO A 304 -21.31 24.24 47.97
CA PRO A 304 -22.33 24.76 47.07
C PRO A 304 -21.67 25.46 45.86
N GLU A 305 -21.95 24.95 44.66
CA GLU A 305 -21.34 25.42 43.41
C GLU A 305 -22.38 25.73 42.33
N GLY A 306 -21.97 26.58 41.39
CA GLY A 306 -22.76 26.89 40.19
C GLY A 306 -22.66 25.76 39.16
N PRO A 307 -23.25 25.94 37.96
CA PRO A 307 -22.93 25.07 36.84
C PRO A 307 -21.48 25.27 36.42
N GLU A 308 -20.75 24.16 36.27
CA GLU A 308 -19.32 24.17 35.95
C GLU A 308 -19.02 23.23 34.79
N ASP A 309 -18.00 23.55 33.99
CA ASP A 309 -17.69 22.82 32.77
C ASP A 309 -16.26 22.30 32.72
N PHE A 310 -16.07 21.18 32.02
CA PHE A 310 -14.78 20.68 31.58
C PHE A 310 -14.88 20.10 30.16
N TYR A 311 -13.73 19.90 29.51
CA TYR A 311 -13.66 19.46 28.11
C TYR A 311 -12.96 18.11 28.00
N ILE A 312 -13.38 17.29 27.05
CA ILE A 312 -12.67 16.07 26.64
C ILE A 312 -12.29 16.22 25.17
N ASN A 313 -11.01 16.05 24.85
CA ASN A 313 -10.46 16.19 23.50
C ASN A 313 -9.87 14.87 23.02
N ILE A 314 -10.16 14.50 21.77
CA ILE A 314 -9.45 13.45 21.05
C ILE A 314 -8.09 14.05 20.62
N THR A 315 -6.99 13.46 21.07
CA THR A 315 -5.64 14.00 20.80
C THR A 315 -4.90 13.24 19.72
N GLU A 316 -5.14 11.94 19.59
CA GLU A 316 -4.46 11.09 18.62
C GLU A 316 -5.31 9.88 18.27
N VAL A 317 -5.21 9.42 17.02
CA VAL A 317 -5.81 8.16 16.58
C VAL A 317 -4.76 7.40 15.77
N THR A 318 -4.46 6.16 16.17
CA THR A 318 -3.43 5.35 15.51
C THR A 318 -3.88 3.90 15.32
N VAL A 319 -3.45 3.29 14.21
CA VAL A 319 -3.64 1.86 13.97
C VAL A 319 -2.64 1.08 14.83
N VAL A 320 -3.12 0.01 15.48
CA VAL A 320 -2.26 -0.89 16.27
C VAL A 320 -1.32 -1.65 15.33
N ASN A 321 -0.05 -1.80 15.72
CA ASN A 321 1.01 -2.40 14.90
C ASN A 321 1.30 -1.61 13.61
N SER A 322 1.61 -0.32 13.77
CA SER A 322 1.87 0.61 12.67
C SER A 322 3.00 0.21 11.72
N SER A 323 3.81 -0.81 12.04
CA SER A 323 4.91 -1.26 11.18
C SER A 323 4.47 -1.83 9.82
N TYR A 324 3.18 -2.16 9.66
CA TYR A 324 2.62 -2.71 8.41
C TYR A 324 1.91 -1.67 7.54
N VAL A 325 1.70 -0.46 8.07
CA VAL A 325 1.03 0.65 7.35
C VAL A 325 2.07 1.65 6.88
N ASP A 326 1.91 2.10 5.64
CA ASP A 326 2.78 3.09 4.99
C ASP A 326 1.94 4.31 4.57
N TYR A 327 2.02 5.37 5.39
CA TYR A 327 1.39 6.67 5.12
C TYR A 327 2.30 7.62 4.32
N THR A 328 3.37 7.12 3.68
CA THR A 328 4.24 7.98 2.87
C THR A 328 3.52 8.47 1.62
N VAL A 329 3.47 9.78 1.46
CA VAL A 329 2.90 10.44 0.28
C VAL A 329 3.86 10.27 -0.90
N ARG A 330 3.34 9.75 -2.01
CA ARG A 330 4.03 9.54 -3.28
C ARG A 330 3.61 10.59 -4.31
N GLU A 331 3.99 10.38 -5.56
CA GLU A 331 3.65 11.29 -6.66
C GLU A 331 2.13 11.52 -6.73
N TYR A 332 1.73 12.76 -6.99
CA TYR A 332 0.32 13.17 -7.05
C TYR A 332 -0.48 13.02 -5.75
N GLY A 333 0.17 12.83 -4.59
CA GLY A 333 -0.50 12.80 -3.29
C GLY A 333 -0.97 11.42 -2.84
N LEU A 334 -0.78 10.38 -3.65
CA LEU A 334 -1.16 9.01 -3.31
C LEU A 334 -0.35 8.46 -2.15
N GLN A 335 -1.01 7.75 -1.25
CA GLN A 335 -0.38 7.00 -0.17
C GLN A 335 -0.78 5.53 -0.30
N TYR A 336 0.07 4.62 0.15
CA TYR A 336 -0.30 3.19 0.16
C TYR A 336 -1.47 2.93 1.09
N ASP A 337 -1.45 3.56 2.26
CA ASP A 337 -2.47 3.49 3.28
C ASP A 337 -2.92 4.92 3.63
N GLN A 338 -4.20 5.12 3.89
CA GLN A 338 -4.71 6.37 4.46
C GLN A 338 -4.73 6.25 5.99
N PRO A 339 -4.24 7.23 6.78
CA PRO A 339 -4.31 7.16 8.24
C PRO A 339 -5.76 7.32 8.75
N PRO A 340 -6.08 6.82 9.96
CA PRO A 340 -7.36 7.14 10.60
C PRO A 340 -7.48 8.63 10.85
N GLY A 341 -8.70 9.15 10.77
CA GLY A 341 -9.00 10.58 10.92
C GLY A 341 -9.60 10.94 12.27
N ILE A 342 -9.36 12.18 12.71
CA ILE A 342 -10.17 12.83 13.75
C ILE A 342 -11.22 13.67 13.03
N GLY A 343 -12.49 13.43 13.33
CA GLY A 343 -13.60 14.13 12.69
C GLY A 343 -13.96 15.45 13.36
N ASN A 344 -15.06 16.04 12.93
CA ASN A 344 -15.43 17.43 13.25
C ASN A 344 -15.74 17.66 14.74
N ILE A 345 -16.22 16.64 15.46
CA ILE A 345 -16.52 16.74 16.90
C ILE A 345 -15.39 16.06 17.67
N SER A 346 -14.21 16.70 17.67
CA SER A 346 -13.01 16.24 18.36
C SER A 346 -12.94 16.67 19.82
N SER A 347 -13.85 17.55 20.25
CA SER A 347 -13.98 18.05 21.61
C SER A 347 -15.44 18.01 22.05
N ILE A 348 -15.69 17.62 23.30
CA ILE A 348 -17.00 17.67 23.95
C ILE A 348 -16.89 18.45 25.26
N MET A 349 -17.85 19.33 25.50
CA MET A 349 -18.00 20.08 26.75
C MET A 349 -18.97 19.34 27.70
N VAL A 350 -18.49 18.91 28.84
CA VAL A 350 -19.32 18.35 29.91
C VAL A 350 -19.64 19.44 30.91
N ILE A 351 -20.91 19.58 31.27
CA ILE A 351 -21.40 20.57 32.24
C ILE A 351 -21.94 19.84 33.46
N ILE A 352 -21.24 19.95 34.58
CA ILE A 352 -21.73 19.54 35.89
C ILE A 352 -22.79 20.56 36.31
N GLN A 353 -24.01 20.07 36.56
CA GLN A 353 -25.11 20.92 36.98
C GLN A 353 -24.90 21.41 38.41
N LYS A 354 -25.43 22.60 38.71
CA LYS A 354 -25.39 23.17 40.06
C LYS A 354 -25.81 22.15 41.13
N ASN A 355 -25.11 22.17 42.26
CA ASN A 355 -25.25 21.21 43.34
C ASN A 355 -25.54 21.90 44.69
N ASP A 356 -25.64 21.07 45.74
CA ASP A 356 -25.65 21.43 47.16
C ASP A 356 -26.39 22.70 47.55
N ASN A 357 -27.59 22.85 46.98
CA ASN A 357 -28.47 23.97 47.26
C ASN A 357 -27.71 25.31 47.17
N ILE A 358 -26.95 25.56 46.11
CA ILE A 358 -26.29 26.86 45.86
C ILE A 358 -27.24 28.05 45.94
N GLU A 359 -28.52 27.81 45.69
CA GLU A 359 -29.62 28.79 45.86
C GLU A 359 -30.05 28.96 47.33
N GLY A 360 -29.33 28.37 48.27
CA GLY A 360 -29.62 28.31 49.70
C GLY A 360 -30.79 27.40 50.08
N VAL A 361 -30.82 27.02 51.36
CA VAL A 361 -31.95 26.27 51.95
C VAL A 361 -32.85 27.25 52.69
N ILE A 362 -34.14 27.27 52.34
CA ILE A 362 -35.16 28.08 53.01
C ILE A 362 -35.79 27.26 54.14
N GLU A 363 -35.64 27.71 55.38
CA GLU A 363 -36.22 27.02 56.53
C GLU A 363 -36.82 27.98 57.56
N PHE A 364 -37.78 27.47 58.33
CA PHE A 364 -38.30 28.18 59.48
C PHE A 364 -37.24 28.22 60.56
N HIS A 365 -37.06 29.38 61.16
CA HIS A 365 -36.10 29.51 62.24
C HIS A 365 -36.46 28.62 63.43
N ARG A 366 -35.49 27.85 63.95
CA ARG A 366 -35.69 26.78 64.96
C ARG A 366 -36.48 27.22 66.21
N HIS A 367 -36.44 28.51 66.54
CA HIS A 367 -37.21 29.09 67.66
C HIS A 367 -38.72 29.28 67.37
N TYR A 368 -39.19 29.09 66.13
CA TYR A 368 -40.57 29.30 65.69
C TYR A 368 -41.24 28.03 65.15
N VAL A 369 -40.69 26.84 65.43
CA VAL A 369 -41.18 25.57 64.83
C VAL A 369 -42.10 24.78 65.77
N ASN A 370 -42.17 25.13 67.06
CA ASN A 370 -43.02 24.45 68.03
C ASN A 370 -44.22 25.31 68.45
N PHE A 371 -45.38 25.04 67.84
CA PHE A 371 -46.67 25.56 68.32
C PHE A 371 -47.52 24.40 68.84
N THR A 372 -47.71 24.31 70.16
CA THR A 372 -48.75 23.45 70.74
C THR A 372 -50.06 24.22 70.74
N GLY A 373 -50.92 23.94 69.75
CA GLY A 373 -52.27 24.50 69.71
C GLY A 373 -53.10 23.98 70.88
N ASN A 374 -53.49 24.88 71.79
CA ASN A 374 -54.54 24.58 72.76
C ASN A 374 -55.88 24.83 72.06
N ASN A 375 -56.65 23.77 71.83
CA ASN A 375 -57.94 23.84 71.14
C ASN A 375 -58.93 24.73 71.94
N GLY A 376 -59.11 25.97 71.49
CA GLY A 376 -60.15 26.84 72.03
C GLY A 376 -60.03 28.27 71.50
N ALA A 377 -60.92 28.61 70.56
CA ALA A 377 -61.16 29.91 69.94
C ALA A 377 -60.23 30.29 68.76
N CYS A 378 -60.78 30.16 67.55
CA CYS A 378 -60.29 30.82 66.34
C CYS A 378 -60.36 32.35 66.52
N HIS A 379 -59.26 32.95 66.95
CA HIS A 379 -58.88 34.27 66.47
C HIS A 379 -57.81 34.05 65.40
N GLU A 380 -57.99 34.65 64.22
CA GLU A 380 -56.93 34.78 63.20
C GLU A 380 -55.73 35.46 63.86
N GLN A 381 -54.78 34.66 64.34
CA GLN A 381 -53.44 35.15 64.66
C GLN A 381 -52.61 34.98 63.41
N THR A 382 -52.32 36.10 62.74
CA THR A 382 -51.28 36.15 61.72
C THR A 382 -49.95 35.77 62.37
N LEU A 383 -49.54 34.52 62.21
CA LEU A 383 -48.25 34.04 62.69
C LEU A 383 -47.16 34.54 61.74
N LEU A 384 -46.43 35.58 62.15
CA LEU A 384 -45.19 36.00 61.49
C LEU A 384 -44.08 34.99 61.82
N ASN A 385 -44.00 33.92 61.03
CA ASN A 385 -42.81 33.08 61.05
C ASN A 385 -41.70 33.75 60.26
N ARG A 386 -40.54 33.94 60.90
CA ARG A 386 -39.33 34.40 60.21
C ARG A 386 -38.74 33.22 59.44
N VAL A 387 -38.71 33.37 58.12
CA VAL A 387 -38.04 32.47 57.19
C VAL A 387 -36.66 33.04 56.89
N TYR A 388 -35.62 32.21 56.96
CA TYR A 388 -34.27 32.59 56.51
C TYR A 388 -33.77 31.62 55.44
N GLN A 389 -32.81 32.10 54.67
CA GLN A 389 -32.07 31.35 53.67
C GLN A 389 -30.66 31.11 54.23
N ARG A 390 -30.22 29.86 54.36
CA ARG A 390 -28.84 29.50 54.75
C ARG A 390 -28.03 29.08 53.51
N SER A 391 -26.69 29.26 53.54
CA SER A 391 -25.80 28.65 52.55
C SER A 391 -25.93 27.13 52.59
N GLY A 392 -25.82 26.50 51.42
CA GLY A 392 -26.29 25.14 51.16
C GLY A 392 -25.44 23.97 51.67
N GLU A 393 -24.48 24.19 52.57
CA GLU A 393 -23.61 23.12 53.09
C GLU A 393 -24.42 21.93 53.63
N LYS A 394 -24.09 20.75 53.11
CA LYS A 394 -24.71 19.47 53.46
C LYS A 394 -24.09 18.82 54.70
N GLY A 395 -23.17 19.47 55.39
CA GLY A 395 -22.72 19.07 56.73
C GLY A 395 -23.32 19.99 57.79
N GLY A 396 -23.71 19.47 58.95
CA GLY A 396 -24.34 20.24 60.05
C GLY A 396 -23.45 21.27 60.75
N GLU A 397 -22.43 21.82 60.09
CA GLU A 397 -21.60 22.88 60.63
C GLU A 397 -22.16 24.28 60.31
N SER A 398 -21.81 25.24 61.16
CA SER A 398 -22.56 26.49 61.34
C SER A 398 -22.15 27.53 60.29
N PRO A 399 -23.07 28.08 59.48
CA PRO A 399 -22.69 29.00 58.42
C PRO A 399 -22.36 30.40 58.94
N SER A 400 -21.42 31.08 58.28
CA SER A 400 -21.23 32.52 58.40
C SER A 400 -22.42 33.26 57.78
N HIS A 401 -23.09 34.11 58.57
CA HIS A 401 -24.43 34.59 58.26
C HIS A 401 -24.45 35.79 57.30
N SER A 402 -25.07 35.65 56.13
CA SER A 402 -25.78 36.73 55.43
C SER A 402 -27.28 36.41 55.47
N VAL A 403 -28.04 37.16 56.27
CA VAL A 403 -29.48 36.88 56.51
C VAL A 403 -30.33 37.80 55.64
N GLN A 404 -31.07 37.24 54.69
CA GLN A 404 -32.20 37.92 54.04
C GLN A 404 -33.51 37.49 54.71
N TYR A 405 -34.39 38.46 54.99
CA TYR A 405 -35.67 38.24 55.69
C TYR A 405 -36.82 38.21 54.69
N TYR A 406 -37.63 37.15 54.72
CA TYR A 406 -38.88 37.07 53.95
C TYR A 406 -40.08 36.98 54.89
N THR A 407 -41.12 37.76 54.61
CA THR A 407 -42.41 37.71 55.31
C THR A 407 -43.35 36.83 54.51
N MET A 408 -43.69 35.64 55.04
CA MET A 408 -44.74 34.80 54.46
C MET A 408 -46.02 34.96 55.29
N ILE A 409 -47.11 35.38 54.66
CA ILE A 409 -48.43 35.47 55.28
C ILE A 409 -49.14 34.15 54.99
N MET A 410 -49.33 33.30 56.00
CA MET A 410 -50.25 32.16 55.92
C MET A 410 -51.65 32.61 56.37
N TRP A 411 -52.64 32.34 55.53
CA TRP A 411 -54.07 32.57 55.82
C TRP A 411 -54.68 31.37 56.51
#